data_AF-A0A4Q2UYK7-F1
#
_entry.id   AF-A0A4Q2UYK7-F1
#
_cell.length_a   1.000
_cell.length_b   1.000
_cell.length_c   1.000
_cell.angle_alpha   90.00
_cell.angle_beta   90.00
_cell.angle_gamma   90.00
#
_symmetry.space_group_name_H-M   'P 1'
#
loop_
_entity.id
_entity.type
_entity.pdbx_description
1 polymer ?
#
loop_
_entity_poly.entity_id
_entity_poly.type
_entity_poly.pdbx_seq_one_letter_code
_entity_poly.pdbx_strand_id
1 'polypeptide(L)'
;MRSQARSRSRFFVKQHDGRQQPLTREQLIQALEHSEDPEAQALINSIARHAVSIRGTRPFWNKKRQDLEAYAYNLGCPGAFITFSPADLHWRSLYQHMPQYDDWLAATEPERMALSRRLLRQNPHIAAFHFCRRYTLFRDIVLSKKFSITDYWDRYEWQGRGSPHNHGL
;
A
#
# COMPACT_ATOMS: atom_id res chain seq x y z
N MET A 1 -4.37 1.94 -12.32
CA MET A 1 -5.29 1.38 -11.31
C MET A 1 -6.43 0.54 -11.92
N ARG A 2 -7.19 1.04 -12.91
CA ARG A 2 -8.31 0.26 -13.53
C ARG A 2 -7.88 -1.05 -14.21
N SER A 3 -6.75 -1.08 -14.92
CA SER A 3 -6.22 -2.30 -15.57
C SER A 3 -5.75 -3.36 -14.55
N GLN A 4 -5.03 -2.96 -13.51
CA GLN A 4 -4.68 -3.83 -12.39
C GLN A 4 -5.93 -4.32 -11.64
N ALA A 5 -6.93 -3.46 -11.47
CA ALA A 5 -8.18 -3.86 -10.85
C ALA A 5 -8.91 -4.91 -11.66
N ARG A 6 -8.96 -4.78 -12.99
CA ARG A 6 -9.59 -5.79 -13.86
C ARG A 6 -8.84 -7.12 -13.91
N SER A 7 -7.51 -7.10 -13.93
CA SER A 7 -6.69 -8.33 -14.01
C SER A 7 -6.54 -9.06 -12.66
N ARG A 8 -6.56 -8.34 -11.54
CA ARG A 8 -6.30 -8.91 -10.20
C ARG A 8 -7.54 -9.04 -9.32
N SER A 9 -8.67 -8.47 -9.72
CA SER A 9 -9.92 -8.69 -8.98
C SER A 9 -10.52 -10.01 -9.36
N ARG A 10 -10.71 -10.88 -8.38
CA ARG A 10 -11.57 -12.06 -8.51
C ARG A 10 -12.95 -11.71 -7.94
N PHE A 11 -13.99 -12.29 -8.50
CA PHE A 11 -15.33 -12.23 -7.92
C PHE A 11 -15.46 -13.40 -6.95
N PHE A 12 -15.98 -13.12 -5.76
CA PHE A 12 -16.27 -14.13 -4.76
C PHE A 12 -17.77 -14.10 -4.51
N VAL A 13 -18.36 -15.29 -4.51
CA VAL A 13 -19.76 -15.48 -4.12
C VAL A 13 -19.72 -16.34 -2.87
N LYS A 14 -20.39 -15.90 -1.81
CA LYS A 14 -20.53 -16.74 -0.62
C LYS A 14 -21.39 -17.95 -0.98
N GLN A 15 -20.83 -19.15 -0.85
CA GLN A 15 -21.59 -20.39 -1.11
C GLN A 15 -22.65 -20.67 -0.05
N HIS A 16 -22.40 -20.26 1.20
CA HIS A 16 -23.30 -20.48 2.33
C HIS A 16 -23.75 -19.14 2.89
N ASP A 17 -24.81 -18.59 2.32
CA ASP A 17 -25.58 -17.48 2.88
C ASP A 17 -26.98 -18.01 3.25
N GLY A 18 -27.03 -18.99 4.16
CA GLY A 18 -28.28 -19.68 4.55
C GLY A 18 -28.83 -20.70 3.54
N ARG A 19 -28.18 -20.89 2.38
CA ARG A 19 -28.59 -21.90 1.38
C ARG A 19 -28.21 -23.32 1.79
N GLN A 20 -29.15 -24.26 1.63
CA GLN A 20 -28.94 -25.69 1.91
C GLN A 20 -28.07 -26.39 0.85
N GLN A 21 -27.94 -25.82 -0.35
CA GLN A 21 -27.19 -26.41 -1.46
C GLN A 21 -26.11 -25.45 -1.99
N PRO A 22 -24.96 -25.98 -2.45
CA PRO A 22 -23.88 -25.18 -3.02
C PRO A 22 -24.33 -24.51 -4.33
N LEU A 23 -23.93 -23.25 -4.49
CA LEU A 23 -24.26 -22.46 -5.67
C LEU A 23 -23.53 -22.98 -6.92
N THR A 24 -24.27 -23.24 -7.99
CA THR A 24 -23.72 -23.71 -9.28
C THR A 24 -23.46 -22.56 -10.24
N ARG A 25 -22.67 -22.84 -11.29
CA ARG A 25 -22.37 -21.86 -12.36
C ARG A 25 -23.63 -21.48 -13.14
N GLU A 26 -24.49 -22.44 -13.39
CA GLU A 26 -25.72 -22.29 -14.18
C GLU A 26 -26.71 -21.36 -13.45
N GLN A 27 -26.84 -21.50 -12.12
CA GLN A 27 -27.64 -20.60 -11.30
C GLN A 27 -27.12 -19.16 -11.32
N LEU A 28 -25.79 -18.96 -11.36
CA LEU A 28 -25.20 -17.63 -11.51
C LEU A 28 -25.51 -17.01 -12.87
N ILE A 29 -25.43 -17.79 -13.95
CA ILE A 29 -25.76 -17.33 -15.30
C ILE A 29 -27.24 -16.96 -15.38
N GLN A 30 -28.11 -17.84 -14.88
CA GLN A 30 -29.56 -17.61 -14.88
C GLN A 30 -29.92 -16.35 -14.08
N ALA A 31 -29.32 -16.12 -12.91
CA ALA A 31 -29.53 -14.91 -12.14
C ALA A 31 -29.05 -13.64 -12.87
N LEU A 32 -27.96 -13.71 -13.64
CA LEU A 32 -27.50 -12.59 -14.46
C LEU A 32 -28.43 -12.30 -15.65
N GLU A 33 -29.02 -13.33 -16.25
CA GLU A 33 -29.97 -13.21 -17.37
C GLU A 33 -31.33 -12.68 -16.91
N HIS A 34 -31.72 -12.96 -15.66
CA HIS A 34 -33.02 -12.60 -15.08
C HIS A 34 -32.85 -11.60 -13.92
N SER A 35 -32.04 -10.55 -14.10
CA SER A 35 -31.70 -9.59 -13.05
C SER A 35 -32.88 -8.80 -12.47
N GLU A 36 -34.07 -8.91 -13.08
CA GLU A 36 -35.30 -8.29 -12.60
C GLU A 36 -35.96 -9.07 -11.45
N ASP A 37 -35.61 -10.34 -11.27
CA ASP A 37 -36.10 -11.17 -10.15
C ASP A 37 -35.42 -10.73 -8.83
N PRO A 38 -36.19 -10.44 -7.76
CA PRO A 38 -35.65 -10.14 -6.44
C PRO A 38 -34.63 -11.16 -5.92
N GLU A 39 -34.82 -12.46 -6.18
CA GLU A 39 -33.88 -13.50 -5.73
C GLU A 39 -32.56 -13.46 -6.52
N ALA A 40 -32.65 -13.25 -7.83
CA ALA A 40 -31.51 -13.06 -8.70
C ALA A 40 -30.72 -11.80 -8.31
N GLN A 41 -31.42 -10.70 -8.00
CA GLN A 41 -30.79 -9.45 -7.56
C GLN A 41 -30.11 -9.61 -6.20
N ALA A 42 -30.71 -10.33 -5.25
CA ALA A 42 -30.08 -10.65 -3.98
C ALA A 42 -28.80 -11.47 -4.17
N LEU A 43 -28.81 -12.45 -5.09
CA LEU A 43 -27.63 -13.22 -5.44
C LEU A 43 -26.54 -12.36 -6.09
N ILE A 44 -26.88 -11.52 -7.06
CA ILE A 44 -25.95 -10.58 -7.70
C ILE A 44 -25.33 -9.65 -6.66
N ASN A 45 -26.12 -9.11 -5.74
CA ASN A 45 -25.65 -8.22 -4.67
C ASN A 45 -24.72 -8.94 -3.67
N SER A 46 -24.83 -10.26 -3.54
CA SER A 46 -23.92 -11.08 -2.72
C SER A 46 -22.53 -11.27 -3.36
N ILE A 47 -22.38 -11.00 -4.67
CA ILE A 47 -21.12 -11.14 -5.39
C ILE A 47 -20.18 -10.01 -4.98
N ALA A 48 -19.23 -10.33 -4.11
CA ALA A 48 -18.22 -9.39 -3.66
C ALA A 48 -17.01 -9.39 -4.62
N ARG A 49 -16.62 -8.20 -5.07
CA ARG A 49 -15.36 -8.04 -5.80
C ARG A 49 -14.19 -8.06 -4.80
N HIS A 50 -13.39 -9.11 -4.84
CA HIS A 50 -12.22 -9.22 -3.98
C HIS A 50 -11.07 -8.40 -4.55
N ALA A 51 -10.96 -7.18 -4.01
CA ALA A 51 -9.94 -6.20 -4.35
C ALA A 51 -8.86 -6.06 -3.26
N VAL A 52 -8.83 -6.95 -2.26
CA VAL A 52 -7.89 -6.90 -1.13
C VAL A 52 -6.42 -6.87 -1.58
N SER A 53 -6.09 -7.51 -2.71
CA SER A 53 -4.74 -7.51 -3.28
C SER A 53 -4.35 -6.21 -4.01
N ILE A 54 -5.31 -5.31 -4.23
CA ILE A 54 -5.12 -4.05 -4.97
C ILE A 54 -4.86 -2.94 -3.96
N ARG A 55 -3.59 -2.55 -3.84
CA ARG A 55 -3.15 -1.46 -2.96
C ARG A 55 -3.96 -0.18 -3.20
N GLY A 56 -4.33 0.50 -2.13
CA GLY A 56 -5.07 1.77 -2.16
C GLY A 56 -6.60 1.64 -2.22
N THR A 57 -7.14 0.44 -2.41
CA THR A 57 -8.60 0.22 -2.40
C THR A 57 -9.15 0.12 -0.97
N ARG A 58 -10.45 0.38 -0.77
CA ARG A 58 -11.10 0.21 0.54
C ARG A 58 -10.92 -1.20 1.13
N PRO A 59 -11.09 -2.30 0.38
CA PRO A 59 -10.82 -3.64 0.90
C PRO A 59 -9.36 -3.86 1.33
N PHE A 60 -8.39 -3.31 0.59
CA PHE A 60 -6.98 -3.37 1.00
C PHE A 60 -6.74 -2.64 2.32
N TRP A 61 -7.30 -1.43 2.48
CA TRP A 61 -7.15 -0.66 3.72
C TRP A 61 -7.89 -1.29 4.91
N ASN A 62 -9.08 -1.85 4.69
CA ASN A 62 -9.79 -2.62 5.71
C ASN A 62 -8.96 -3.80 6.20
N LYS A 63 -8.33 -4.56 5.29
CA LYS A 63 -7.39 -5.61 5.70
C LYS A 63 -6.21 -5.06 6.49
N LYS A 64 -5.60 -3.95 6.06
CA LYS A 64 -4.48 -3.34 6.79
C LYS A 64 -4.83 -2.90 8.20
N ARG A 65 -6.06 -2.41 8.40
CA ARG A 65 -6.60 -2.09 9.72
C ARG A 65 -6.79 -3.36 10.57
N GLN A 66 -7.38 -4.40 10.01
CA GLN A 66 -7.54 -5.70 10.69
C GLN A 66 -6.20 -6.32 11.07
N ASP A 67 -5.19 -6.24 10.19
CA ASP A 67 -3.82 -6.66 10.50
C ASP A 67 -3.31 -5.92 11.76
N LEU A 68 -3.53 -4.60 11.85
CA LEU A 68 -3.08 -3.80 12.99
C LEU A 68 -3.87 -4.09 14.27
N GLU A 69 -5.19 -4.26 14.18
CA GLU A 69 -6.05 -4.68 15.30
C GLU A 69 -5.58 -6.03 15.86
N ALA A 70 -5.20 -6.97 14.99
CA ALA A 70 -4.66 -8.25 15.39
C ALA A 70 -3.30 -8.13 16.11
N TYR A 71 -2.42 -7.21 15.69
CA TYR A 71 -1.18 -6.92 16.43
C TYR A 71 -1.49 -6.44 17.85
N ALA A 72 -2.37 -5.46 18.00
CA ALA A 72 -2.74 -4.93 19.31
C ALA A 72 -3.40 -5.99 20.21
N TYR A 73 -4.24 -6.86 19.63
CA TYR A 73 -4.92 -7.91 20.39
C TYR A 73 -3.97 -9.03 20.85
N ASN A 74 -3.04 -9.47 19.99
CA ASN A 74 -2.19 -10.63 20.28
C ASN A 74 -0.86 -10.27 20.94
N LEU A 75 -0.30 -9.10 20.65
CA LEU A 75 1.00 -8.64 21.17
C LEU A 75 0.85 -7.60 22.31
N GLY A 76 -0.35 -7.08 22.52
CA GLY A 76 -0.63 -6.05 23.52
C GLY A 76 -0.36 -4.64 23.05
N CYS A 77 -0.11 -3.73 24.00
CA CYS A 77 0.09 -2.31 23.72
C CYS A 77 1.41 -2.08 22.95
N PRO A 78 1.39 -1.41 21.79
CA PRO A 78 2.60 -1.06 21.05
C PRO A 78 3.57 -0.24 21.91
N GLY A 79 4.85 -0.62 21.89
CA GLY A 79 5.89 0.07 22.67
C GLY A 79 6.33 1.41 22.08
N ALA A 80 6.09 1.64 20.79
CA ALA A 80 6.44 2.89 20.12
C ALA A 80 5.47 3.17 18.95
N PHE A 81 5.24 4.45 18.70
CA PHE A 81 4.64 4.93 17.45
C PHE A 81 5.66 5.84 16.78
N ILE A 82 6.07 5.51 15.55
CA ILE A 82 7.15 6.22 14.87
C ILE A 82 6.73 6.61 13.46
N THR A 83 7.08 7.82 13.05
CA THR A 83 6.87 8.30 11.69
C THR A 83 8.20 8.71 11.07
N PHE A 84 8.46 8.23 9.86
CA PHE A 84 9.65 8.58 9.08
C PHE A 84 9.25 9.42 7.87
N SER A 85 9.92 10.56 7.71
CA SER A 85 9.83 11.40 6.53
C SER A 85 11.22 11.60 5.91
N PRO A 86 11.32 11.65 4.57
CA PRO A 86 12.60 11.85 3.90
C PRO A 86 12.95 13.33 3.82
N ALA A 87 14.24 13.64 3.97
CA ALA A 87 14.79 14.91 3.47
C ALA A 87 15.16 14.76 1.99
N ASP A 88 14.17 14.37 1.19
CA ASP A 88 14.32 13.97 -0.22
C ASP A 88 14.89 15.07 -1.12
N LEU A 89 14.72 16.35 -0.78
CA LEU A 89 15.33 17.47 -1.49
C LEU A 89 16.84 17.67 -1.24
N HIS A 90 17.40 17.03 -0.21
CA HIS A 90 18.76 17.33 0.26
C HIS A 90 19.67 16.11 0.31
N TRP A 91 19.13 14.90 0.30
CA TRP A 91 19.92 13.69 0.47
C TRP A 91 20.84 13.42 -0.72
N ARG A 92 22.13 13.74 -0.57
CA ARG A 92 23.17 13.34 -1.53
C ARG A 92 23.14 11.84 -1.82
N SER A 93 22.89 11.01 -0.80
CA SER A 93 22.76 9.55 -0.95
C SER A 93 21.59 9.12 -1.85
N LEU A 94 20.59 9.98 -2.03
CA LEU A 94 19.52 9.78 -3.00
C LEU A 94 19.97 10.23 -4.38
N TYR A 95 20.53 11.44 -4.48
CA TYR A 95 20.87 12.04 -5.77
C TYR A 95 22.03 11.36 -6.50
N GLN A 96 22.91 10.65 -5.80
CA GLN A 96 23.93 9.78 -6.44
C GLN A 96 23.32 8.68 -7.32
N HIS A 97 22.03 8.36 -7.14
CA HIS A 97 21.29 7.40 -7.95
C HIS A 97 20.40 8.06 -9.00
N MET A 98 20.32 9.39 -9.04
CA MET A 98 19.50 10.15 -9.98
C MET A 98 20.31 10.47 -11.24
N PRO A 99 19.63 10.66 -12.39
CA PRO A 99 20.29 11.28 -13.54
C PRO A 99 20.72 12.71 -13.18
N GLN A 100 21.76 13.22 -13.84
CA GLN A 100 22.29 14.57 -13.60
C GLN A 100 22.86 14.78 -12.19
N TYR A 101 23.45 13.74 -11.59
CA TYR A 101 24.09 13.87 -10.27
C TYR A 101 25.25 14.86 -10.27
N ASP A 102 26.06 14.90 -11.32
CA ASP A 102 27.19 15.83 -11.42
C ASP A 102 26.70 17.28 -11.49
N ASP A 103 25.66 17.56 -12.30
CA ASP A 103 25.00 18.87 -12.33
C ASP A 103 24.44 19.25 -10.96
N TRP A 104 23.81 18.29 -10.26
CA TRP A 104 23.26 18.50 -8.92
C TRP A 104 24.35 18.82 -7.88
N LEU A 105 25.51 18.19 -8.01
CA LEU A 105 26.66 18.40 -7.14
C LEU A 105 27.30 19.78 -7.37
N ALA A 106 27.39 20.21 -8.63
CA ALA A 106 27.95 21.51 -9.02
C ALA A 106 27.01 22.70 -8.76
N ALA A 107 25.69 22.46 -8.73
CA ALA A 107 24.68 23.50 -8.53
C ALA A 107 24.77 24.19 -7.16
N THR A 108 24.43 25.48 -7.14
CA THR A 108 24.19 26.24 -5.90
C THR A 108 22.96 25.69 -5.17
N GLU A 109 22.76 26.04 -3.90
CA GLU A 109 21.62 25.51 -3.12
C GLU A 109 20.25 25.79 -3.78
N PRO A 110 19.91 27.02 -4.22
CA PRO A 110 18.61 27.28 -4.84
C PRO A 110 18.39 26.48 -6.13
N GLU A 111 19.42 26.39 -6.98
CA GLU A 111 19.40 25.61 -8.23
C GLU A 111 19.26 24.12 -7.93
N ARG A 112 19.99 23.62 -6.94
CA ARG A 112 19.94 22.24 -6.48
C ARG A 112 18.55 21.88 -5.96
N MET A 113 17.88 22.77 -5.22
CA MET A 113 16.50 22.54 -4.78
C MET A 113 15.51 22.50 -5.95
N ALA A 114 15.68 23.36 -6.96
CA ALA A 114 14.84 23.34 -8.17
C ALA A 114 15.05 22.04 -8.97
N LEU A 115 16.30 21.65 -9.17
CA LEU A 115 16.69 20.40 -9.82
C LEU A 115 16.13 19.18 -9.07
N SER A 116 16.27 19.19 -7.74
CA SER A 116 15.75 18.18 -6.83
C SER A 116 14.26 17.92 -7.02
N ARG A 117 13.44 18.99 -7.05
CA ARG A 117 11.99 18.89 -7.29
C ARG A 117 11.66 18.32 -8.67
N ARG A 118 12.46 18.63 -9.70
CA ARG A 118 12.30 18.07 -11.05
C ARG A 118 12.65 16.58 -11.07
N LEU A 119 13.82 16.22 -10.55
CA LEU A 119 14.31 14.83 -10.52
C LEU A 119 13.39 13.90 -9.72
N LEU A 120 12.87 14.34 -8.58
CA LEU A 120 11.91 13.56 -7.78
C LEU A 120 10.62 13.26 -8.54
N ARG A 121 10.07 14.25 -9.27
CA ARG A 121 8.85 14.07 -10.07
C ARG A 121 9.07 13.15 -11.28
N GLN A 122 10.25 13.22 -11.89
CA GLN A 122 10.61 12.41 -13.05
C GLN A 122 11.00 10.97 -12.66
N ASN A 123 11.58 10.79 -11.46
CA ASN A 123 12.12 9.51 -11.00
C ASN A 123 11.57 9.09 -9.62
N PRO A 124 10.24 9.05 -9.41
CA PRO A 124 9.66 8.76 -8.09
C PRO A 124 9.97 7.35 -7.60
N HIS A 125 10.25 6.41 -8.51
CA HIS A 125 10.62 5.03 -8.17
C HIS A 125 12.00 4.95 -7.48
N ILE A 126 12.97 5.77 -7.89
CA ILE A 126 14.30 5.85 -7.25
C ILE A 126 14.15 6.40 -5.83
N ALA A 127 13.38 7.49 -5.67
CA ALA A 127 13.10 8.08 -4.37
C ALA A 127 12.39 7.10 -3.43
N ALA A 128 11.36 6.40 -3.92
CA ALA A 128 10.63 5.39 -3.16
C ALA A 128 11.53 4.23 -2.72
N PHE A 129 12.35 3.69 -3.64
CA PHE A 129 13.25 2.58 -3.34
C PHE A 129 14.33 2.99 -2.33
N HIS A 130 14.98 4.14 -2.54
CA HIS A 130 16.00 4.66 -1.64
C HIS A 130 15.43 4.88 -0.22
N PHE A 131 14.24 5.47 -0.10
CA PHE A 131 13.59 5.65 1.20
C PHE A 131 13.27 4.30 1.87
N CYS A 132 12.65 3.37 1.13
CA CYS A 132 12.32 2.04 1.66
C CYS A 132 13.58 1.28 2.11
N ARG A 133 14.66 1.34 1.33
CA ARG A 133 15.94 0.71 1.68
C ARG A 133 16.56 1.33 2.92
N ARG A 134 16.60 2.67 3.02
CA ARG A 134 17.12 3.36 4.21
C ARG A 134 16.30 3.03 5.45
N TYR A 135 14.98 3.06 5.36
CA TYR A 135 14.11 2.69 6.47
C TYR A 135 14.34 1.25 6.92
N THR A 136 14.33 0.29 5.98
CA THR A 136 14.56 -1.13 6.27
C THR A 136 15.89 -1.35 6.99
N LEU A 137 16.97 -0.74 6.48
CA LEU A 137 18.29 -0.83 7.11
C LEU A 137 18.31 -0.17 8.50
N PHE A 138 17.67 0.99 8.65
CA PHE A 138 17.61 1.68 9.94
C PHE A 138 16.83 0.85 10.98
N ARG A 139 15.70 0.27 10.59
CA ARG A 139 14.93 -0.63 11.44
C ARG A 139 15.78 -1.83 11.86
N ASP A 140 16.33 -2.56 10.90
CA ASP A 140 17.01 -3.84 11.17
C ASP A 140 18.33 -3.66 11.94
N ILE A 141 19.09 -2.60 11.64
CA ILE A 141 20.41 -2.37 12.24
C ILE A 141 20.31 -1.57 13.54
N VAL A 142 19.38 -0.61 13.63
CA VAL A 142 19.28 0.31 14.77
C VAL A 142 18.10 -0.03 15.66
N LEU A 143 16.87 0.04 15.15
CA LEU A 143 15.68 -0.08 15.99
C LEU A 143 15.55 -1.48 16.60
N SER A 144 15.67 -2.53 15.80
CA SER A 144 15.56 -3.91 16.26
C SER A 144 16.61 -4.24 17.31
N LYS A 145 17.85 -3.75 17.14
CA LYS A 145 18.93 -3.98 18.12
C LYS A 145 18.77 -3.15 19.39
N LYS A 146 18.35 -1.88 19.26
CA LYS A 146 18.28 -0.95 20.39
C LYS A 146 17.08 -1.22 21.28
N PHE A 147 15.94 -1.59 20.68
CA PHE A 147 14.67 -1.77 21.38
C PHE A 147 14.21 -3.23 21.47
N SER A 148 15.03 -4.18 20.98
CA SER A 148 14.68 -5.61 20.97
C SER A 148 13.32 -5.90 20.33
N ILE A 149 13.05 -5.23 19.20
CA ILE A 149 11.77 -5.33 18.48
C ILE A 149 11.56 -6.77 18.02
N THR A 150 10.48 -7.41 18.48
CA THR A 150 10.07 -8.77 18.08
C THR A 150 9.17 -8.76 16.86
N ASP A 151 8.31 -7.74 16.74
CA ASP A 151 7.33 -7.56 15.68
C ASP A 151 7.14 -6.08 15.38
N TYR A 152 6.70 -5.75 14.17
CA TYR A 152 6.40 -4.38 13.76
C TYR A 152 5.30 -4.35 12.70
N TRP A 153 4.50 -3.30 12.68
CA TRP A 153 3.53 -3.02 11.63
C TRP A 153 3.91 -1.72 10.92
N ASP A 154 3.86 -1.73 9.58
CA ASP A 154 4.24 -0.58 8.76
C ASP A 154 3.24 -0.28 7.66
N ARG A 155 3.04 1.03 7.43
CA ARG A 155 2.32 1.56 6.28
C ARG A 155 3.15 2.63 5.59
N TYR A 156 3.12 2.62 4.26
CA TYR A 156 3.63 3.71 3.45
C TYR A 156 2.52 4.59 2.92
N GLU A 157 2.79 5.90 2.88
CA GLU A 157 1.93 6.93 2.32
C GLU A 157 2.76 7.82 1.40
N TRP A 158 2.14 8.39 0.36
CA TRP A 158 2.82 9.29 -0.56
C TRP A 158 2.14 10.65 -0.53
N GLN A 159 2.92 11.71 -0.31
CA GLN A 159 2.46 13.08 -0.44
C GLN A 159 2.16 13.42 -1.91
N GLY A 160 1.41 14.51 -2.16
CA GLY A 160 1.05 14.96 -3.51
C GLY A 160 2.23 15.22 -4.47
N ARG A 161 3.44 15.43 -3.93
CA ARG A 161 4.69 15.56 -4.70
C ARG A 161 5.43 14.24 -4.96
N GLY A 162 4.87 13.10 -4.53
CA GLY A 162 5.47 11.78 -4.65
C GLY A 162 6.48 11.42 -3.55
N SER A 163 6.58 12.25 -2.50
CA SER A 163 7.47 11.98 -1.36
C SER A 163 6.88 10.87 -0.47
N PRO A 164 7.61 9.78 -0.19
CA PRO A 164 7.12 8.69 0.64
C PRO A 164 7.21 9.05 2.13
N HIS A 165 6.25 8.61 2.92
CA HIS A 165 6.27 8.57 4.38
C HIS A 165 6.07 7.14 4.84
N ASN A 166 6.65 6.79 5.98
CA ASN A 166 6.37 5.53 6.66
C ASN A 166 5.82 5.82 8.06
N HIS A 167 4.76 5.09 8.42
CA HIS A 167 4.16 5.08 9.74
C HIS A 167 4.33 3.67 10.30
N GLY A 168 4.98 3.57 11.44
CA GLY A 168 5.34 2.32 12.09
C GLY A 168 4.79 2.22 13.52
N LEU A 169 4.44 0.99 13.90
CA LEU A 169 4.00 0.54 15.22
C LEU A 169 4.81 -0.68 15.65
#